data_AF-A0A956GR87-F1
#
_entry.id   AF-A0A956GR87-F1
#
_cell.length_a   1.000
_cell.length_b   1.000
_cell.length_c   1.000
_cell.angle_alpha   90.00
_cell.angle_beta   90.00
_cell.angle_gamma   90.00
#
_symmetry.space_group_name_H-M   'P 1'
#
loop_
_entity.id
_entity.type
_entity.pdbx_description
1 polymer ?
#
loop_
_entity_poly.entity_id
_entity_poly.type
_entity_poly.pdbx_seq_one_letter_code
_entity_poly.pdbx_strand_id
1 'polypeptide(L)'
;MARASWIDDDNNPHIDAHVEKLEHFTNSLADGVIDAAELETQEQNLIAAMRAVEPLLDDDAHAKVTQLLAELAAYTVMQMLHDMAEAKVRGAVS
;
A
#
# COMPACT_ATOMS: atom_id res chain seq x y z
N MET A 1 15.07 -17.59 0.61
CA MET A 1 13.59 -17.59 0.70
C MET A 1 13.04 -17.39 -0.70
N ALA A 2 11.98 -18.11 -1.09
CA ALA A 2 11.30 -17.85 -2.35
C ALA A 2 10.68 -16.44 -2.32
N ARG A 3 10.65 -15.76 -3.46
CA ARG A 3 9.99 -14.45 -3.58
C ARG A 3 8.50 -14.64 -3.36
N ALA A 4 7.91 -13.91 -2.42
CA ALA A 4 6.47 -13.87 -2.28
C ALA A 4 5.88 -13.09 -3.47
N SER A 5 4.88 -13.67 -4.13
CA SER A 5 4.21 -13.07 -5.28
C SER A 5 3.51 -11.76 -4.89
N TRP A 6 3.38 -10.84 -5.83
CA TRP A 6 2.53 -9.65 -5.71
C TRP A 6 1.08 -9.91 -6.14
N ILE A 7 0.84 -11.08 -6.73
CA ILE A 7 -0.46 -11.52 -7.26
C ILE A 7 -0.88 -12.79 -6.52
N ASP A 8 -2.14 -12.85 -6.08
CA ASP A 8 -2.74 -14.03 -5.45
C ASP A 8 -3.20 -15.10 -6.47
N ASP A 9 -3.76 -16.19 -5.96
CA ASP A 9 -4.25 -17.31 -6.78
C ASP A 9 -5.47 -16.93 -7.63
N ASP A 10 -6.20 -15.86 -7.27
CA ASP A 10 -7.36 -15.32 -8.00
C ASP A 10 -6.96 -14.24 -9.01
N ASN A 11 -5.65 -14.03 -9.21
CA ASN A 11 -5.06 -13.05 -10.12
C ASN A 11 -5.38 -11.58 -9.75
N ASN A 12 -5.55 -11.31 -8.45
CA ASN A 12 -5.69 -9.96 -7.91
C ASN A 12 -4.36 -9.45 -7.34
N PRO A 13 -4.14 -8.13 -7.30
CA PRO A 13 -3.04 -7.55 -6.53
C PRO A 13 -3.18 -7.92 -5.05
N HIS A 14 -2.16 -8.55 -4.48
CA HIS A 14 -2.13 -8.99 -3.08
C HIS A 14 -0.89 -8.44 -2.37
N ILE A 15 -0.82 -7.10 -2.32
CA ILE A 15 0.26 -6.38 -1.63
C ILE A 15 -0.01 -6.30 -0.12
N ASP A 16 -1.27 -6.44 0.31
CA ASP A 16 -1.68 -6.34 1.72
C ASP A 16 -1.00 -7.38 2.61
N ALA A 17 -0.82 -8.61 2.12
CA ALA A 17 -0.05 -9.65 2.83
C ALA A 17 1.44 -9.31 3.03
N HIS A 18 1.97 -8.32 2.30
CA HIS A 18 3.30 -7.75 2.54
C HIS A 18 3.24 -6.57 3.51
N VAL A 19 2.12 -5.84 3.55
CA VAL A 19 1.87 -4.74 4.49
C VAL A 19 1.65 -5.25 5.91
N GLU A 20 0.97 -6.38 6.10
CA GLU A 20 0.79 -7.02 7.42
C GLU A 20 2.12 -7.40 8.11
N LYS A 21 3.20 -7.52 7.34
CA LYS A 21 4.55 -7.78 7.86
C LYS A 21 5.29 -6.50 8.29
N LEU A 22 4.72 -5.32 8.03
CA LEU A 22 5.23 -4.05 8.51
C LEU A 22 4.77 -3.85 9.94
N GLU A 23 5.61 -4.20 10.91
CA GLU A 23 5.29 -4.14 12.34
C GLU A 23 4.75 -2.76 12.79
N HIS A 24 5.22 -1.67 12.17
CA HIS A 24 4.75 -0.32 12.48
C HIS A 24 3.32 -0.05 11.98
N PHE A 25 2.92 -0.62 10.85
CA PHE A 25 1.56 -0.49 10.32
C PHE A 25 0.53 -1.18 11.22
N THR A 26 0.84 -2.38 11.69
CA THR A 26 -0.05 -3.15 12.58
C THR A 26 -0.24 -2.46 13.93
N ASN A 27 0.78 -1.75 14.43
CA ASN A 27 0.70 -1.00 15.68
C ASN A 27 -0.12 0.28 15.54
N SER A 28 0.02 1.03 14.43
CA SER A 28 -0.73 2.28 14.18
C SER A 28 -2.19 2.08 13.78
N LEU A 29 -2.61 0.86 13.45
CA LEU A 29 -4.03 0.54 13.23
C LEU A 29 -4.76 0.06 14.49
N ALA A 30 -4.05 -0.19 15.59
CA ALA A 30 -4.62 -0.86 16.76
C ALA A 30 -5.71 -0.05 17.50
N ASP A 31 -5.67 1.27 17.40
CA ASP A 31 -6.68 2.18 17.98
C ASP A 31 -7.68 2.73 16.95
N GLY A 32 -7.49 2.39 15.67
CA GLY A 32 -8.33 2.80 14.55
C GLY A 32 -8.17 4.26 14.09
N VAL A 33 -7.16 4.99 14.59
CA VAL A 33 -6.91 6.40 14.22
C VAL A 33 -5.43 6.61 13.91
N ILE A 34 -5.10 6.87 12.65
CA ILE A 34 -3.75 7.27 12.26
C ILE A 34 -3.57 8.76 12.57
N ASP A 35 -2.66 9.10 13.48
CA ASP A 35 -2.34 10.48 13.78
C ASP A 35 -1.30 11.09 12.80
N ALA A 36 -1.06 12.40 12.92
CA ALA A 36 -0.15 13.10 12.02
C ALA A 36 1.31 12.64 12.14
N ALA A 37 1.76 12.25 13.34
CA ALA A 37 3.13 11.78 13.57
C ALA A 37 3.32 10.35 13.04
N GLU A 38 2.29 9.50 13.13
CA GLU A 38 2.29 8.17 12.53
C GLU A 38 2.32 8.24 11.01
N LEU A 39 1.55 9.17 10.42
CA LEU A 39 1.58 9.42 8.98
C LEU A 39 2.96 9.91 8.52
N GLU A 40 3.56 10.86 9.24
CA GLU A 40 4.92 11.34 8.96
C GLU A 40 5.95 10.20 9.06
N THR A 41 5.83 9.35 10.06
CA THR A 41 6.70 8.17 10.22
C THR A 41 6.58 7.22 9.03
N GLN A 42 5.36 6.95 8.57
CA GLN A 42 5.12 6.14 7.38
C GLN A 42 5.70 6.77 6.11
N GLU A 43 5.60 8.09 5.95
CA GLU A 43 6.22 8.81 4.84
C GLU A 43 7.75 8.66 4.85
N GLN A 44 8.39 8.83 6.01
CA GLN A 44 9.83 8.64 6.14
C GLN A 44 10.26 7.20 5.82
N ASN A 45 9.48 6.21 6.25
CA ASN A 45 9.72 4.80 5.92
C ASN A 45 9.62 4.54 4.40
N LEU A 46 8.63 5.14 3.74
CA LEU A 46 8.49 5.05 2.28
C LEU A 46 9.69 5.68 1.55
N ILE A 47 10.10 6.89 1.95
CA ILE A 47 11.25 7.58 1.37
C ILE A 47 12.52 6.74 1.53
N ALA A 48 12.75 6.16 2.71
CA ALA A 48 13.91 5.31 2.97
C ALA A 48 13.90 4.06 2.07
N ALA A 49 12.75 3.41 1.91
CA ALA A 49 12.60 2.25 1.04
C ALA A 49 12.86 2.59 -0.43
N MET A 50 12.29 3.70 -0.93
CA MET A 50 12.52 4.17 -2.31
C MET A 50 14.00 4.45 -2.56
N ARG A 51 14.67 5.17 -1.66
CA ARG A 51 16.11 5.47 -1.78
C ARG A 51 17.01 4.23 -1.75
N ALA A 52 16.60 3.17 -1.05
CA ALA A 52 17.34 1.91 -1.00
C ALA A 52 17.20 1.09 -2.30
N VAL A 53 16.06 1.21 -2.99
CA VAL A 53 15.76 0.42 -4.20
C VAL A 53 16.17 1.13 -5.48
N GLU A 54 15.89 2.43 -5.60
CA GLU A 54 16.05 3.19 -6.84
C GLU A 54 17.46 3.07 -7.47
N PRO A 55 18.59 3.16 -6.73
CA PRO A 55 19.93 3.02 -7.32
C PRO A 55 20.28 1.61 -7.82
N LEU A 56 19.47 0.59 -7.47
CA LEU A 56 19.67 -0.80 -7.89
C LEU A 56 18.99 -1.11 -9.24
N LEU A 57 18.20 -0.17 -9.76
CA LEU A 57 17.45 -0.32 -10.99
C LEU A 57 18.20 0.37 -12.13
N ASP A 58 18.30 -0.30 -13.27
CA ASP A 58 18.63 0.39 -14.53
C ASP A 58 17.41 1.20 -15.02
N ASP A 59 17.59 2.00 -16.08
CA ASP A 59 16.56 2.90 -16.57
C ASP A 59 15.25 2.18 -16.96
N ASP A 60 15.34 0.99 -17.56
CA ASP A 60 14.16 0.20 -17.97
C ASP A 60 13.44 -0.40 -16.76
N ALA A 61 14.19 -0.97 -15.80
CA ALA A 61 13.62 -1.48 -14.56
C ALA A 61 13.01 -0.35 -13.72
N HIS A 62 13.67 0.80 -13.65
CA HIS A 62 13.16 1.99 -12.95
C HIS A 62 11.84 2.46 -13.53
N ALA A 63 11.74 2.57 -14.85
CA ALA A 63 10.49 2.98 -15.52
C ALA A 63 9.33 2.01 -15.20
N LYS A 64 9.59 0.70 -15.24
CA LYS A 64 8.58 -0.33 -14.93
C LYS A 64 8.14 -0.30 -13.46
N VAL A 65 9.08 -0.19 -12.53
CA VAL A 65 8.78 -0.09 -11.10
C VAL A 65 8.03 1.21 -10.79
N THR A 66 8.42 2.32 -11.41
CA THR A 66 7.73 3.60 -11.28
C THR A 66 6.28 3.51 -11.72
N GLN A 67 6.04 2.90 -12.90
CA GLN A 67 4.67 2.67 -13.38
C GLN A 67 3.88 1.79 -12.41
N LEU A 68 4.48 0.70 -11.92
CA LEU A 68 3.85 -0.18 -10.94
C LEU A 68 3.46 0.56 -9.65
N LEU A 69 4.36 1.37 -9.09
CA LEU A 69 4.09 2.15 -7.87
C LEU A 69 2.95 3.15 -8.09
N ALA A 70 2.89 3.79 -9.26
CA ALA A 70 1.83 4.72 -9.61
C ALA A 70 0.47 4.02 -9.72
N GLU A 71 0.39 2.88 -10.42
CA GLU A 71 -0.83 2.08 -10.54
C GLU A 71 -1.29 1.54 -9.19
N LEU A 72 -0.36 1.07 -8.35
CA LEU A 72 -0.68 0.59 -7.00
C LEU A 72 -1.27 1.72 -6.14
N ALA A 73 -0.65 2.90 -6.13
CA ALA A 73 -1.15 4.05 -5.39
C ALA A 73 -2.55 4.47 -5.87
N ALA A 74 -2.75 4.52 -7.19
CA ALA A 74 -4.06 4.84 -7.77
C ALA A 74 -5.12 3.80 -7.37
N TYR A 75 -4.79 2.51 -7.48
CA TYR A 75 -5.69 1.41 -7.11
C TYR A 75 -6.09 1.47 -5.63
N THR A 76 -5.13 1.63 -4.71
CA THR A 76 -5.42 1.72 -3.27
C THR A 76 -6.35 2.88 -2.95
N VAL A 77 -6.15 4.06 -3.56
CA VAL A 77 -7.05 5.20 -3.38
C VAL A 77 -8.44 4.90 -3.94
N MET A 78 -8.53 4.32 -5.14
CA MET A 78 -9.81 3.96 -5.75
C MET A 78 -10.59 2.94 -4.93
N GLN A 79 -9.91 1.92 -4.40
CA GLN A 79 -10.49 0.89 -3.55
C GLN A 79 -11.02 1.49 -2.23
N MET A 80 -10.20 2.29 -1.54
CA MET A 80 -10.63 2.99 -0.32
C MET A 80 -11.87 3.87 -0.57
N LEU A 81 -11.89 4.64 -1.66
CA LEU A 81 -13.04 5.48 -2.01
C LEU A 81 -14.28 4.64 -2.36
N HIS A 82 -14.10 3.52 -3.05
CA HIS A 82 -15.18 2.59 -3.37
C HIS A 82 -15.80 2.00 -2.10
N ASP A 83 -14.98 1.49 -1.19
CA ASP A 83 -15.43 0.90 0.07
C ASP A 83 -16.16 1.92 0.96
N MET A 84 -15.64 3.15 1.04
CA MET A 84 -16.29 4.25 1.75
C MET A 84 -17.66 4.61 1.12
N ALA A 85 -17.77 4.57 -0.21
CA ALA A 85 -19.02 4.82 -0.90
C ALA A 85 -20.04 3.70 -0.62
N GLU A 86 -19.63 2.44 -0.67
CA GLU A 86 -20.49 1.30 -0.31
C GLU A 86 -20.97 1.37 1.14
N ALA A 87 -20.07 1.68 2.09
CA ALA A 87 -20.41 1.80 3.50
C ALA A 87 -21.45 2.89 3.75
N LYS A 88 -21.33 4.05 3.08
CA LYS A 88 -22.32 5.14 3.13
C LYS A 88 -23.69 4.69 2.61
N VAL A 89 -23.72 3.94 1.51
CA VAL A 89 -24.98 3.39 0.97
C VAL A 89 -25.61 2.42 1.95
N ARG A 90 -24.85 1.48 2.52
CA ARG A 90 -25.37 0.52 3.51
C ARG A 90 -25.91 1.22 4.77
N GLY A 91 -25.21 2.23 5.28
CA GLY A 91 -25.63 3.02 6.44
C GLY A 91 -26.85 3.91 6.20
N ALA A 92 -27.13 4.31 4.95
CA ALA A 92 -28.32 5.10 4.59
C ALA A 92 -29.57 4.24 4.34
N VAL A 93 -29.40 2.93 4.16
CA VAL A 93 -30.48 1.94 3.93
C VAL A 93 -30.83 1.17 5.21
N SER A 94 -30.08 1.40 6.31
CA SER A 94 -30.30 0.81 7.64
C SER A 94 -31.10 1.76 8.54
#